data_AF-A0A969XVH0-F1
#
_entry.id   AF-A0A969XVH0-F1
#
_cell.length_a   1.000
_cell.length_b   1.000
_cell.length_c   1.000
_cell.angle_alpha   90.00
_cell.angle_beta   90.00
_cell.angle_gamma   90.00
#
_symmetry.space_group_name_H-M   'P 1'
#
loop_
_entity.id
_entity.type
_entity.pdbx_description
1 polymer ?
#
loop_
_entity_poly.entity_id
_entity_poly.type
_entity_poly.pdbx_seq_one_letter_code
_entity_poly.pdbx_strand_id
1 'polypeptide(L)'
;MDCSYFGSRLNLYVDGELGYLEVAELQGHLSFCPDCAAELARLSEVRGALAAWGEVELAPPPGFAERIAAAAAQEARPGQATVGRVVGGALEALDDALGRIPLPGGRTVPVKNVLGYGIAATAVIIQVERFLRRTRELKPL
;
A
#
# COMPACT_ATOMS: atom_id res chain seq x y z
N MET A 1 27.59 10.08 -4.42
CA MET A 1 27.53 9.96 -5.89
C MET A 1 27.71 11.34 -6.48
N ASP A 2 28.39 11.44 -7.62
CA ASP A 2 28.75 12.71 -8.26
C ASP A 2 27.82 13.08 -9.42
N CYS A 3 28.01 14.27 -9.99
CA CYS A 3 27.19 14.76 -11.10
C CYS A 3 27.33 13.93 -12.37
N SER A 4 28.47 13.27 -12.59
CA SER A 4 28.67 12.40 -13.76
C SER A 4 27.78 11.16 -13.69
N TYR A 5 27.72 10.55 -12.50
CA TYR A 5 26.84 9.42 -12.22
C TYR A 5 25.36 9.75 -12.45
N PHE A 6 24.88 10.90 -11.96
CA PHE A 6 23.48 11.29 -12.12
C PHE A 6 23.17 11.84 -13.51
N GLY A 7 24.10 12.56 -14.13
CA GLY A 7 23.96 13.06 -15.50
C GLY A 7 23.68 11.96 -16.51
N SER A 8 24.37 10.81 -16.39
CA SER A 8 24.13 9.64 -17.25
C SER A 8 22.74 8.99 -17.07
N ARG A 9 22.01 9.31 -15.99
CA ARG A 9 20.67 8.78 -15.68
C ARG A 9 19.52 9.72 -16.02
N LEU A 10 19.80 10.96 -16.43
CA LEU A 10 18.74 11.94 -16.71
C LEU A 10 17.85 11.51 -17.88
N ASN A 11 18.42 10.94 -18.95
CA ASN A 11 17.61 10.40 -20.06
C ASN A 11 16.77 9.20 -19.62
N LEU A 12 17.36 8.26 -18.88
CA LEU A 12 16.62 7.11 -18.31
C LEU A 12 15.45 7.56 -17.42
N TYR A 13 15.64 8.64 -16.66
CA TYR A 13 14.58 9.23 -15.85
C TYR A 13 13.46 9.84 -16.71
N VAL A 14 13.81 10.57 -17.77
CA VAL A 14 12.86 11.16 -18.71
C VAL A 14 12.05 10.07 -19.44
N ASP A 15 12.71 8.98 -19.83
CA ASP A 15 12.09 7.85 -20.52
C ASP A 15 11.29 6.92 -19.59
N GLY A 16 11.42 7.10 -18.26
CA GLY A 16 10.71 6.30 -17.26
C GLY A 16 11.31 4.92 -17.02
N GLU A 17 12.59 4.73 -17.33
CA GLU A 17 13.29 3.44 -17.25
C GLU A 17 13.99 3.20 -15.90
N LEU A 18 14.07 4.21 -15.03
CA LEU A 18 14.66 4.06 -13.69
C LEU A 18 13.71 3.33 -12.73
N GLY A 19 14.29 2.45 -11.91
CA GLY A 19 13.57 1.83 -10.80
C GLY A 19 13.27 2.80 -9.66
N TYR A 20 12.36 2.41 -8.75
CA TYR A 20 11.92 3.27 -7.63
C TYR A 20 13.05 3.81 -6.76
N LEU A 21 14.06 2.98 -6.45
CA LEU A 21 15.20 3.41 -5.63
C LEU A 21 16.09 4.41 -6.38
N GLU A 22 16.36 4.16 -7.66
CA GLU A 22 17.18 5.03 -8.51
C GLU A 22 16.52 6.40 -8.72
N VAL A 23 15.19 6.42 -8.85
CA VAL A 23 14.42 7.66 -8.89
C VAL A 23 14.58 8.44 -7.58
N ALA A 24 14.45 7.78 -6.42
CA ALA A 24 14.60 8.45 -5.12
C ALA A 24 16.01 9.03 -4.94
N GLU A 25 17.05 8.30 -5.34
CA GLU A 25 18.44 8.76 -5.28
C GLU A 25 18.70 9.95 -6.20
N LEU A 26 18.22 9.88 -7.45
CA LEU A 26 18.33 10.99 -8.41
C LEU A 26 17.58 12.22 -7.92
N GLN A 27 16.35 12.08 -7.43
CA GLN A 27 15.57 13.19 -6.85
C GLN A 27 16.28 13.80 -5.64
N GLY A 28 16.91 12.96 -4.81
CA GLY A 28 17.80 13.40 -3.74
C GLY A 28 18.89 14.32 -4.26
N HIS A 29 19.61 13.92 -5.31
CA HIS A 29 20.65 14.74 -5.93
C HIS A 29 20.14 16.05 -6.53
N LEU A 30 19.04 16.00 -7.28
CA LEU A 30 18.43 17.16 -7.94
C LEU A 30 17.96 18.22 -6.93
N SER A 31 17.65 17.82 -5.69
CA SER A 31 17.24 18.76 -4.64
C SER A 31 18.34 19.73 -4.20
N PHE A 32 19.62 19.40 -4.46
CA PHE A 32 20.76 20.21 -4.04
C PHE A 32 21.76 20.54 -5.16
N CYS A 33 21.68 19.90 -6.33
CA CYS A 33 22.57 20.17 -7.46
C CYS A 33 21.85 21.01 -8.55
N PRO A 34 22.14 22.32 -8.65
CA PRO A 34 21.48 23.19 -9.63
C PRO A 34 21.86 22.84 -11.07
N ASP A 35 23.08 22.36 -11.31
CA ASP A 35 23.55 22.03 -12.66
C ASP A 35 22.80 20.85 -13.25
N CYS A 36 22.63 19.77 -12.47
CA CYS A 36 21.87 18.60 -12.90
C CYS A 36 20.36 18.90 -13.01
N ALA A 37 19.83 19.77 -12.15
CA ALA A 37 18.45 20.24 -12.28
C ALA A 37 18.22 21.05 -13.57
N ALA A 38 19.17 21.92 -13.94
CA ALA A 38 19.11 22.68 -15.18
C ALA A 38 19.26 21.80 -16.43
N GLU A 39 20.09 20.76 -16.38
CA GLU A 39 20.19 19.76 -17.45
C GLU A 39 18.87 19.01 -17.64
N LEU A 40 18.26 18.55 -16.54
CA LEU A 40 16.95 17.87 -16.60
C LEU A 40 15.86 18.78 -17.16
N ALA A 41 15.86 20.07 -16.80
CA ALA A 41 14.94 21.05 -17.34
C ALA A 41 15.08 21.17 -18.87
N ARG A 42 16.31 21.30 -19.38
CA ARG A 42 16.58 21.36 -20.83
C ARG A 42 16.12 20.09 -21.56
N LEU A 43 16.39 18.90 -21.01
CA LEU A 43 15.91 17.64 -21.58
C LEU A 43 14.38 17.58 -21.61
N SER A 44 13.73 18.05 -20.54
CA SER A 44 12.27 18.09 -20.44
C SER A 44 11.63 19.08 -21.41
N GLU A 45 12.27 20.22 -21.67
CA GLU A 45 11.85 21.19 -22.69
C GLU A 45 11.88 20.58 -24.10
N VAL A 46 12.97 19.88 -24.46
CA VAL A 46 13.08 19.20 -25.75
C VAL A 46 11.99 18.14 -25.91
N ARG A 47 11.77 17.32 -24.88
CA ARG A 47 10.67 16.33 -24.89
C ARG A 47 9.30 17.00 -25.04
N GLY A 48 9.05 18.10 -24.33
CA GLY A 48 7.80 18.85 -24.42
C GLY A 48 7.58 19.41 -25.83
N ALA A 49 8.62 19.95 -26.46
CA ALA A 49 8.56 20.43 -27.84
C ALA A 49 8.23 19.30 -28.83
N LEU A 50 8.84 18.12 -28.68
CA LEU A 50 8.53 16.95 -29.49
C LEU A 50 7.09 16.47 -29.29
N ALA A 51 6.58 16.45 -28.05
CA ALA A 51 5.20 16.12 -27.76
C ALA A 51 4.21 17.11 -28.41
N ALA A 52 4.58 18.39 -28.50
CA ALA A 52 3.77 19.44 -29.12
C ALA A 52 3.74 19.36 -30.66
N TRP A 53 4.60 18.58 -31.31
CA TRP A 53 4.58 18.38 -32.78
C TRP A 53 3.38 17.58 -33.28
N GLY A 54 2.54 17.13 -32.37
CA GLY A 54 1.24 16.54 -32.66
C GLY A 54 1.22 15.06 -32.32
N GLU A 55 0.15 14.66 -31.65
CA GLU A 55 -0.20 13.25 -31.54
C GLU A 55 -0.72 12.78 -32.90
N VAL A 56 -0.22 11.65 -33.38
CA VAL A 56 -0.97 10.89 -34.38
C VAL A 56 -2.29 10.52 -33.70
N GLU A 57 -3.41 10.97 -34.25
CA GLU A 57 -4.72 10.64 -33.69
C GLU A 57 -4.96 9.14 -33.84
N LEU A 58 -4.60 8.40 -32.79
CA LEU A 58 -4.85 6.97 -32.68
C LEU A 58 -6.28 6.83 -32.18
N ALA A 59 -7.21 6.61 -33.13
CA ALA A 59 -8.58 6.31 -32.77
C ALA A 59 -8.61 5.03 -31.91
N PRO A 60 -9.15 5.08 -30.67
CA PRO A 60 -9.26 3.89 -29.85
C PRO A 60 -10.22 2.88 -30.53
N PRO A 61 -10.01 1.57 -30.33
CA PRO A 61 -10.90 0.57 -30.92
C PRO A 61 -12.33 0.74 -30.39
N PRO A 62 -13.35 0.35 -31.18
CA PRO A 62 -14.74 0.41 -30.72
C PRO A 62 -14.94 -0.26 -29.35
N GLY A 63 -15.75 0.36 -28.50
CA GLY A 63 -16.03 -0.16 -27.16
C GLY A 63 -14.94 0.12 -26.12
N PHE A 64 -13.82 0.77 -26.47
CA PHE A 64 -12.72 1.02 -25.54
C PHE A 64 -13.15 1.92 -24.38
N ALA A 65 -13.82 3.03 -24.66
CA ALA A 65 -14.28 3.98 -23.64
C ALA A 65 -15.25 3.31 -22.66
N GLU A 66 -16.14 2.46 -23.16
CA GLU A 66 -17.12 1.70 -22.38
C GLU A 66 -16.43 0.69 -21.46
N ARG A 67 -15.42 -0.03 -21.97
CA ARG A 67 -14.63 -0.97 -21.15
C ARG A 67 -13.85 -0.25 -20.05
N ILE A 68 -13.23 0.89 -20.36
CA ILE A 68 -12.50 1.69 -19.37
C ILE A 68 -13.46 2.27 -18.33
N ALA A 69 -14.61 2.80 -18.74
CA ALA A 69 -15.62 3.32 -17.82
C ALA A 69 -16.18 2.22 -16.91
N ALA A 70 -16.44 1.03 -17.45
CA ALA A 70 -16.89 -0.12 -16.66
C ALA A 70 -15.82 -0.63 -15.69
N ALA A 71 -14.54 -0.59 -16.06
CA ALA A 71 -13.44 -0.93 -15.17
C ALA A 71 -13.26 0.10 -14.05
N ALA A 72 -13.25 1.39 -14.39
CA ALA A 72 -13.13 2.48 -13.43
C ALA A 72 -14.31 2.53 -12.44
N ALA A 73 -15.52 2.17 -12.87
CA ALA A 73 -16.69 2.08 -11.99
C ALA A 73 -16.59 0.94 -10.96
N GLN A 74 -15.78 -0.10 -11.24
CA GLN A 74 -15.52 -1.21 -10.32
C GLN A 74 -14.38 -0.91 -9.33
N GLU A 75 -13.52 0.05 -9.64
CA GLU A 75 -12.50 0.51 -8.70
C GLU A 75 -13.16 1.22 -7.51
N ALA A 76 -12.76 0.83 -6.31
CA ALA A 76 -13.21 1.50 -5.10
C ALA A 76 -12.75 2.96 -5.16
N ARG A 77 -13.67 3.91 -4.93
CA ARG A 77 -13.34 5.32 -4.96
C ARG A 77 -12.19 5.60 -3.97
N PRO A 78 -11.13 6.31 -4.37
CA PRO A 78 -10.08 6.69 -3.43
C PRO A 78 -10.71 7.43 -2.25
N GLY A 79 -10.57 6.87 -1.05
CA GLY A 79 -11.16 7.40 0.19
C GLY A 79 -12.40 6.68 0.71
N GLN A 80 -13.02 5.77 -0.05
CA GLN A 80 -14.12 4.95 0.48
C GLN A 80 -13.57 3.99 1.54
N ALA A 81 -14.10 4.08 2.76
CA ALA A 81 -13.67 3.25 3.87
C ALA A 81 -14.05 1.79 3.57
N THR A 82 -13.07 0.99 3.16
CA THR A 82 -13.24 -0.46 3.10
C THR A 82 -13.40 -1.00 4.51
N VAL A 83 -14.09 -2.14 4.67
CA VAL A 83 -14.24 -2.80 5.98
C VAL A 83 -12.89 -2.96 6.67
N GLY A 84 -11.84 -3.29 5.91
CA GLY A 84 -10.46 -3.37 6.43
C GLY A 84 -9.93 -2.05 6.99
N ARG A 85 -10.21 -0.90 6.35
CA ARG A 85 -9.80 0.43 6.86
C ARG A 85 -10.57 0.81 8.12
N VAL A 86 -11.87 0.54 8.18
CA VAL A 86 -12.70 0.82 9.37
C VAL A 86 -12.25 -0.02 10.56
N VAL A 87 -12.07 -1.33 10.34
CA VAL A 87 -11.60 -2.26 11.38
C VAL A 87 -10.18 -1.91 11.81
N GLY A 88 -9.30 -1.58 10.87
CA GLY A 88 -7.94 -1.12 11.16
C GLY A 88 -7.91 0.11 12.07
N GLY A 89 -8.66 1.17 11.71
CA GLY A 89 -8.74 2.39 12.53
C GLY A 89 -9.34 2.14 13.92
N ALA A 90 -10.35 1.27 14.03
CA ALA A 90 -10.90 0.89 15.33
C ALA A 90 -9.89 0.10 16.19
N LEU A 91 -9.09 -0.77 15.57
CA LEU A 91 -8.05 -1.52 16.26
C LEU A 91 -6.88 -0.63 16.69
N GLU A 92 -6.51 0.38 15.91
CA GLU A 92 -5.50 1.39 16.28
C GLU A 92 -5.99 2.23 17.46
N ALA A 93 -7.23 2.72 17.42
CA ALA A 93 -7.83 3.45 18.55
C ALA A 93 -7.85 2.63 19.85
N LEU A 94 -8.06 1.32 19.75
CA LEU A 94 -7.96 0.40 20.89
C LEU A 94 -6.52 0.21 21.40
N ASP A 95 -5.52 0.22 20.53
CA ASP A 95 -4.11 0.18 20.96
C ASP A 95 -3.75 1.43 21.76
N ASP A 96 -4.17 2.60 21.28
CA ASP A 96 -3.90 3.88 21.95
C ASP A 96 -4.62 3.98 23.30
N ALA A 97 -5.88 3.54 23.36
CA ALA A 97 -6.68 3.63 24.57
C ALA A 97 -6.30 2.59 25.64
N LEU A 98 -5.96 1.36 25.24
CA LEU A 98 -5.70 0.27 26.18
C LEU A 98 -4.21 0.11 26.52
N GLY A 99 -3.31 0.62 25.68
CA GLY A 99 -1.87 0.55 25.90
C GLY A 99 -1.29 -0.87 25.78
N ARG A 100 -0.14 -1.10 26.44
CA ARG A 100 0.68 -2.31 26.30
C ARG A 100 1.02 -2.93 27.64
N ILE A 101 1.11 -4.26 27.67
CA ILE A 101 1.53 -5.06 28.83
C ILE A 101 3.00 -5.45 28.66
N PRO A 102 3.85 -5.21 29.67
CA PRO A 102 5.23 -5.70 29.66
C PRO A 102 5.29 -7.21 29.89
N LEU A 103 6.14 -7.89 29.12
CA LEU A 103 6.38 -9.33 29.19
C LEU A 103 7.84 -9.61 29.59
N PRO A 104 8.12 -10.81 30.13
CA PRO A 104 9.48 -11.24 30.42
C PRO A 104 10.41 -11.15 29.20
N GLY A 105 11.63 -10.68 29.44
CA GLY A 105 12.65 -10.47 28.40
C GLY A 105 12.53 -9.14 27.64
N GLY A 106 11.93 -8.11 28.26
CA GLY A 106 11.86 -6.75 27.68
C GLY A 106 10.87 -6.57 26.53
N ARG A 107 10.02 -7.56 26.29
CA ARG A 107 9.00 -7.54 25.22
C ARG A 107 7.73 -6.85 25.70
N THR A 108 6.93 -6.33 24.79
CA THR A 108 5.61 -5.77 25.11
C THR A 108 4.54 -6.28 24.15
N VAL A 109 3.32 -6.48 24.64
CA VAL A 109 2.17 -6.90 23.84
C VAL A 109 1.01 -5.92 24.02
N PRO A 110 0.28 -5.56 22.96
CA PRO A 110 -0.91 -4.72 23.09
C PRO A 110 -2.00 -5.41 23.92
N VAL A 111 -2.66 -4.67 24.80
CA VAL A 111 -3.73 -5.20 25.66
C VAL A 111 -4.87 -5.82 24.85
N LYS A 112 -5.23 -5.21 23.70
CA LYS A 112 -6.30 -5.72 22.83
C LYS A 112 -6.04 -7.16 22.35
N ASN A 113 -4.78 -7.53 22.14
CA ASN A 113 -4.42 -8.87 21.68
C ASN A 113 -4.63 -9.90 22.79
N VAL A 114 -4.30 -9.54 24.04
CA VAL A 114 -4.52 -10.42 25.20
C VAL A 114 -6.02 -10.66 25.41
N LEU A 115 -6.83 -9.60 25.32
CA LEU A 115 -8.29 -9.73 25.36
C LEU A 115 -8.81 -10.62 24.24
N GLY A 116 -8.30 -10.44 23.01
CA GLY A 116 -8.62 -11.27 21.86
C GLY A 116 -8.32 -12.75 22.09
N TYR A 117 -7.14 -13.08 22.64
CA TYR A 117 -6.79 -14.46 22.98
C TYR A 117 -7.68 -15.03 24.07
N GLY A 118 -8.05 -14.23 25.08
CA GLY A 118 -8.99 -14.64 26.12
C GLY A 118 -10.35 -15.04 25.56
N ILE A 119 -10.94 -14.19 24.71
CA ILE A 119 -12.22 -14.45 24.05
C ILE A 119 -12.15 -15.72 23.19
N ALA A 120 -11.07 -15.86 22.40
CA ALA A 120 -10.87 -17.04 21.56
C ALA A 120 -10.78 -18.33 22.39
N ALA A 121 -10.02 -18.31 23.48
CA ALA A 121 -9.90 -19.45 24.39
C ALA A 121 -11.26 -19.81 25.02
N THR A 122 -12.03 -18.83 25.47
CA THR A 122 -13.39 -19.06 26.01
C THR A 122 -14.32 -19.67 24.97
N ALA A 123 -14.28 -19.20 23.71
CA ALA A 123 -15.09 -19.75 22.64
C ALA A 123 -14.74 -21.22 22.37
N VAL A 124 -13.44 -21.57 22.35
CA VAL A 124 -12.98 -22.95 22.20
C VAL A 124 -13.48 -23.83 23.34
N ILE A 125 -13.38 -23.37 24.59
CA ILE A 125 -13.86 -24.10 25.77
C ILE A 125 -15.36 -24.39 25.65
N ILE A 126 -16.16 -23.38 25.31
CA ILE A 126 -17.61 -23.53 25.12
C ILE A 126 -17.92 -24.56 24.03
N GLN A 127 -17.16 -24.54 22.93
CA GLN A 127 -17.35 -25.49 21.83
C GLN A 127 -17.00 -26.93 22.25
N VAL A 128 -15.92 -27.12 23.01
CA VAL A 128 -15.54 -28.42 23.57
C VAL A 128 -16.59 -28.92 24.55
N GLU A 129 -17.09 -28.08 25.45
CA GLU A 129 -18.16 -28.46 26.38
C GLU A 129 -19.43 -28.90 25.67
N ARG A 130 -19.85 -28.16 24.63
CA ARG A 130 -21.02 -28.53 23.81
C ARG A 130 -20.82 -29.88 23.14
N PHE A 131 -19.62 -30.14 22.63
CA PHE A 131 -19.28 -31.42 22.02
C PHE A 131 -19.33 -32.56 23.04
N LEU A 132 -18.73 -32.38 24.22
CA LEU A 132 -18.74 -33.37 25.30
C LEU A 132 -20.14 -33.67 25.85
N ARG A 133 -21.02 -32.65 25.95
CA ARG A 133 -22.43 -32.87 26.31
C ARG A 133 -23.14 -33.74 25.28
N ARG A 134 -22.97 -33.41 23.99
CA ARG A 134 -23.57 -34.16 22.88
C ARG A 134 -23.11 -35.62 22.82
N THR A 135 -21.83 -35.89 23.07
CA THR A 135 -21.32 -37.28 23.09
C THR A 135 -21.82 -38.07 24.29
N ARG A 136 -22.09 -37.42 25.43
CA ARG A 136 -22.68 -38.06 26.62
C ARG A 136 -24.14 -38.46 26.41
N GLU A 137 -24.91 -37.62 25.71
CA GLU A 137 -26.31 -37.90 25.35
C GLU A 137 -26.44 -39.06 24.34
N LEU A 138 -25.42 -39.28 23.51
CA LEU A 138 -25.40 -40.33 22.48
C LEU A 138 -24.89 -41.69 22.98
N LYS A 139 -24.51 -41.82 24.25
CA LYS A 139 -24.10 -43.10 24.85
C LYS A 139 -25.31 -43.69 25.60
N PRO A 140 -26.08 -44.63 25.01
CA PRO A 140 -27.09 -45.36 25.78
C PRO A 140 -26.37 -46.29 26.76
N LEU A 141 -27.03 -46.54 27.90
CA LEU A 141 -26.64 -47.48 28.96
C LEU A 141 -26.18 -48.83 28.39
#